data_AF-A0A2T7UNG9-F1
#
_entry.id   AF-A0A2T7UNG9-F1
#
_cell.length_a   1.000
_cell.length_b   1.000
_cell.length_c   1.000
_cell.angle_alpha   90.00
_cell.angle_beta   90.00
_cell.angle_gamma   90.00
#
_symmetry.space_group_name_H-M   'P 1'
#
loop_
_entity.id
_entity.type
_entity.pdbx_description
1 polymer ?
#
loop_
_entity_poly.entity_id
_entity_poly.type
_entity_poly.pdbx_seq_one_letter_code
_entity_poly.pdbx_strand_id
1 'polypeptide(L)'
;MIRAFAVFLGLWLGLCLALVFGGTLGHLRMVSERTGWALPGWVAGLEDDSGFTQGQGDLAGAAFDWRLAGWDGFDLSLSGPDWQATARAEPEGAAVRIGALSGSLALDWLGAGPGLLALEGGDLLVGLDGQLREGRIDAQAEGGPVTLLWEGGGWRIASR
;
A
#
# COMPACT_ATOMS: atom_id res chain seq x y z
N MET A 1 5.47 -16.63 1.20
CA MET A 1 5.31 -15.85 2.45
C MET A 1 6.01 -14.49 2.44
N ILE A 2 7.21 -14.33 1.87
CA ILE A 2 7.96 -13.05 1.92
C ILE A 2 7.43 -11.97 0.93
N ARG A 3 6.73 -12.35 -0.15
CA ARG A 3 6.33 -11.41 -1.23
C ARG A 3 5.04 -10.62 -0.96
N ALA A 4 3.99 -11.24 -0.44
CA ALA A 4 2.81 -10.52 0.05
C ALA A 4 3.19 -9.56 1.20
N PHE A 5 4.10 -9.98 2.09
CA PHE A 5 4.67 -9.11 3.12
C PHE A 5 5.37 -7.89 2.50
N ALA A 6 6.06 -8.01 1.37
CA ALA A 6 6.73 -6.88 0.71
C ALA A 6 5.74 -5.84 0.13
N VAL A 7 4.61 -6.27 -0.43
CA VAL A 7 3.53 -5.36 -0.90
C VAL A 7 2.87 -4.63 0.27
N PHE A 8 2.54 -5.35 1.34
CA PHE A 8 1.94 -4.75 2.52
C PHE A 8 2.91 -3.84 3.26
N LEU A 9 4.17 -4.25 3.41
CA LEU A 9 5.26 -3.41 3.90
C LEU A 9 5.45 -2.21 2.98
N GLY A 10 5.13 -2.34 1.69
CA GLY A 10 5.25 -1.30 0.71
C GLY A 10 4.21 -0.21 0.78
N LEU A 11 2.95 -0.63 0.73
CA LEU A 11 1.81 0.22 1.03
C LEU A 11 1.99 0.88 2.41
N TRP A 12 2.46 0.13 3.40
CA TRP A 12 2.75 0.63 4.73
C TRP A 12 3.90 1.65 4.78
N LEU A 13 5.03 1.40 4.11
CA LEU A 13 6.17 2.34 4.06
C LEU A 13 5.74 3.63 3.35
N GLY A 14 5.14 3.51 2.16
CA GLY A 14 4.62 4.66 1.42
C GLY A 14 3.65 5.49 2.26
N LEU A 15 2.81 4.82 3.05
CA LEU A 15 1.79 5.43 3.90
C LEU A 15 2.32 6.00 5.22
N CYS A 16 3.27 5.33 5.88
CA CYS A 16 3.96 5.88 7.05
C CYS A 16 4.74 7.13 6.68
N LEU A 17 5.35 7.15 5.50
CA LEU A 17 6.02 8.33 5.00
C LEU A 17 5.02 9.42 4.57
N ALA A 18 3.92 9.06 3.92
CA ALA A 18 2.84 9.99 3.61
C ALA A 18 2.17 10.61 4.85
N LEU A 19 2.09 9.87 5.97
CA LEU A 19 1.49 10.33 7.24
C LEU A 19 2.47 11.06 8.15
N VAL A 20 3.69 10.55 8.33
CA VAL A 20 4.75 11.25 9.07
C VAL A 20 5.05 12.59 8.40
N PHE A 21 4.97 12.64 7.07
CA PHE A 21 5.22 13.85 6.33
C PHE A 21 3.95 14.63 5.99
N GLY A 22 2.75 14.07 5.96
CA GLY A 22 1.49 14.81 5.77
C GLY A 22 1.31 16.01 6.72
N GLY A 23 1.88 15.92 7.93
CA GLY A 23 1.96 17.04 8.88
C GLY A 23 3.15 18.00 8.71
N THR A 24 4.19 17.66 7.93
CA THR A 24 5.44 18.44 7.76
C THR A 24 6.10 18.36 6.35
N LEU A 25 5.36 18.08 5.27
CA LEU A 25 5.90 17.85 3.92
C LEU A 25 6.53 19.12 3.30
N GLY A 26 5.95 20.30 3.58
CA GLY A 26 6.54 21.58 3.18
C GLY A 26 7.89 21.86 3.88
N HIS A 27 8.11 21.29 5.06
CA HIS A 27 9.36 21.45 5.80
C HIS A 27 10.48 20.58 5.22
N LEU A 28 10.17 19.45 4.58
CA LEU A 28 11.17 18.50 4.10
C LEU A 28 11.73 18.80 2.73
N ARG A 29 10.97 19.40 1.81
CA ARG A 29 11.56 20.02 0.60
C ARG A 29 12.49 21.15 1.01
N MET A 30 12.01 22.03 1.90
CA MET A 30 12.79 23.15 2.39
C MET A 30 14.02 22.71 3.19
N VAL A 31 13.98 21.56 3.86
CA VAL A 31 15.15 20.98 4.54
C VAL A 31 16.04 20.25 3.53
N SER A 32 15.54 19.33 2.71
CA SER A 32 16.31 18.60 1.69
C SER A 32 17.06 19.53 0.73
N GLU A 33 16.41 20.57 0.19
CA GLU A 33 17.03 21.54 -0.71
C GLU A 33 18.03 22.46 0.03
N ARG A 34 17.84 22.69 1.34
CA ARG A 34 18.68 23.60 2.15
C ARG A 34 19.80 22.90 2.92
N THR A 35 19.65 21.61 3.21
CA THR A 35 20.57 20.80 4.04
C THR A 35 21.19 19.65 3.29
N GLY A 36 20.69 19.29 2.10
CA GLY A 36 21.18 18.15 1.32
C GLY A 36 20.79 16.79 1.91
N TRP A 37 19.76 16.72 2.77
CA TRP A 37 19.26 15.44 3.29
C TRP A 37 18.70 14.57 2.18
N ALA A 38 19.11 13.30 2.15
CA ALA A 38 18.66 12.36 1.14
C ALA A 38 17.17 12.02 1.35
N LEU A 39 16.41 12.04 0.25
CA LEU A 39 15.08 11.44 0.23
C LEU A 39 15.18 9.94 0.57
N PRO A 40 14.11 9.33 1.12
CA PRO A 40 14.05 7.89 1.28
C PRO A 40 14.32 7.18 -0.05
N GLY A 41 15.14 6.12 -0.04
CA GLY A 41 15.65 5.48 -1.26
C GLY A 41 14.62 4.81 -2.18
N TRP A 42 13.35 4.75 -1.78
CA TRP A 42 12.23 4.26 -2.60
C TRP A 42 11.55 5.39 -3.41
N VAL A 43 11.81 6.66 -3.11
CA VAL A 43 11.25 7.81 -3.85
C VAL A 43 12.08 8.02 -5.11
N ALA A 44 11.47 7.78 -6.27
CA ALA A 44 12.13 7.99 -7.56
C ALA A 44 11.96 9.44 -8.06
N GLY A 45 10.86 10.08 -7.69
CA GLY A 45 10.55 11.45 -8.08
C GLY A 45 9.32 12.00 -7.36
N LEU A 46 9.29 13.33 -7.26
CA LEU A 46 8.17 14.11 -6.77
C LEU A 46 7.84 15.10 -7.88
N GLU A 47 6.56 15.34 -8.16
CA GLU A 47 6.21 16.25 -9.25
C GLU A 47 6.47 17.70 -8.81
N ASP A 48 7.25 18.43 -9.63
CA ASP A 48 7.90 19.71 -9.29
C ASP A 48 6.92 20.79 -8.78
N ASP A 49 5.67 20.76 -9.24
CA ASP A 49 4.59 21.74 -8.95
C ASP A 49 3.44 21.17 -8.10
N SER A 50 3.51 19.90 -7.68
CA SER A 50 2.40 19.23 -6.97
C SER A 50 2.22 19.67 -5.51
N GLY A 51 3.13 20.45 -4.95
CA GLY A 51 3.17 20.66 -3.50
C GLY A 51 3.27 19.35 -2.70
N PHE A 52 3.75 18.27 -3.31
CA PHE A 52 3.80 16.91 -2.77
C PHE A 52 2.43 16.28 -2.50
N THR A 53 1.42 16.64 -3.28
CA THR A 53 0.16 15.91 -3.31
C THR A 53 0.23 14.65 -4.18
N GLN A 54 1.35 14.38 -4.86
CA GLN A 54 1.58 13.12 -5.56
C GLN A 54 3.06 12.78 -5.70
N GLY A 55 3.36 11.50 -5.87
CA GLY A 55 4.73 11.02 -6.07
C GLY A 55 4.79 9.58 -6.57
N GLN A 56 5.99 9.18 -6.98
CA GLN A 56 6.25 7.87 -7.56
C GLN A 56 7.52 7.24 -6.97
N GLY A 57 7.57 5.91 -6.96
CA GLY A 57 8.66 5.15 -6.39
C GLY A 57 8.76 3.73 -6.92
N ASP A 58 9.83 3.05 -6.52
CA ASP A 58 9.96 1.59 -6.66
C ASP A 58 9.95 0.97 -5.27
N LEU A 59 9.17 -0.09 -5.13
CA LEU A 59 9.10 -0.85 -3.91
C LEU A 59 9.24 -2.33 -4.18
N ALA A 60 10.43 -2.85 -3.86
CA ALA A 60 10.78 -4.25 -4.07
C ALA A 60 10.54 -4.71 -5.52
N GLY A 61 10.80 -3.84 -6.50
CA GLY A 61 10.57 -4.09 -7.93
C GLY A 61 9.13 -3.86 -8.41
N ALA A 62 8.28 -3.25 -7.58
CA ALA A 62 6.95 -2.80 -7.94
C ALA A 62 6.93 -1.28 -8.09
N ALA A 63 6.38 -0.78 -9.20
CA ALA A 63 6.12 0.64 -9.36
C ALA A 63 5.02 1.07 -8.38
N PHE A 64 5.32 2.09 -7.59
CA PHE A 64 4.44 2.65 -6.58
C PHE A 64 4.09 4.10 -6.92
N ASP A 65 2.81 4.39 -7.01
CA ASP A 65 2.28 5.73 -7.18
C ASP A 65 1.38 6.07 -6.00
N TRP A 66 1.44 7.31 -5.54
CA TRP A 66 0.55 7.80 -4.51
C TRP A 66 0.10 9.22 -4.83
N ARG A 67 -1.12 9.54 -4.41
CA ARG A 67 -1.71 10.86 -4.55
C ARG A 67 -2.58 11.19 -3.35
N LEU A 68 -2.40 12.36 -2.77
CA LEU A 68 -3.26 12.92 -1.75
C LEU A 68 -4.68 13.08 -2.29
N ALA A 69 -5.66 12.53 -1.58
CA ALA A 69 -7.05 12.48 -1.99
C ALA A 69 -7.94 13.18 -0.95
N GLY A 70 -7.93 14.51 -1.00
CA GLY A 70 -8.54 15.38 0.01
C GLY A 70 -7.62 15.60 1.21
N TRP A 71 -8.19 15.91 2.37
CA TRP A 71 -7.43 16.08 3.63
C TRP A 71 -7.31 14.78 4.43
N ASP A 72 -8.10 13.78 4.06
CA ASP A 72 -8.40 12.62 4.92
C ASP A 72 -7.66 11.36 4.47
N GLY A 73 -6.91 11.38 3.37
CA GLY A 73 -6.21 10.18 2.92
C GLY A 73 -5.46 10.30 1.60
N PHE A 74 -4.95 9.16 1.15
CA PHE A 74 -4.17 8.99 -0.06
C PHE A 74 -4.76 7.89 -0.95
N ASP A 75 -4.85 8.16 -2.24
CA ASP A 75 -5.01 7.14 -3.27
C ASP A 75 -3.63 6.51 -3.51
N LEU A 76 -3.57 5.18 -3.50
CA LEU A 76 -2.36 4.39 -3.68
C LEU A 76 -2.54 3.49 -4.90
N SER A 77 -1.48 3.34 -5.68
CA SER A 77 -1.39 2.37 -6.76
C SER A 77 -0.04 1.66 -6.68
N LEU A 78 -0.05 0.35 -6.84
CA LEU A 78 1.13 -0.48 -6.85
C LEU A 78 1.00 -1.46 -8.02
N SER A 79 2.01 -1.53 -8.86
CA SER A 79 1.99 -2.39 -10.04
C SER A 79 3.31 -3.10 -10.24
N GLY A 80 3.23 -4.35 -10.69
CA GLY A 80 4.37 -5.09 -11.19
C GLY A 80 4.10 -5.60 -12.60
N PRO A 81 4.90 -6.57 -13.07
CA PRO A 81 4.83 -7.04 -14.46
C PRO A 81 3.47 -7.63 -14.86
N ASP A 82 2.79 -8.30 -13.94
CA ASP A 82 1.59 -9.13 -14.18
C ASP A 82 0.48 -8.93 -13.14
N TRP A 83 0.60 -7.93 -12.29
CA TRP A 83 -0.36 -7.61 -11.23
C TRP A 83 -0.42 -6.11 -10.98
N GLN A 84 -1.55 -5.67 -10.43
CA GLN A 84 -1.75 -4.29 -10.00
C GLN A 84 -2.71 -4.26 -8.82
N ALA A 85 -2.47 -3.38 -7.86
CA ALA A 85 -3.37 -3.14 -6.75
C ALA A 85 -3.51 -1.63 -6.54
N THR A 86 -4.74 -1.18 -6.35
CA THR A 86 -5.03 0.18 -5.92
C THR A 86 -5.79 0.15 -4.61
N ALA A 87 -5.63 1.20 -3.81
CA ALA A 87 -6.26 1.31 -2.51
C ALA A 87 -6.43 2.77 -2.11
N ARG A 88 -7.29 3.00 -1.11
CA ARG A 88 -7.37 4.28 -0.40
C ARG A 88 -6.86 4.09 1.02
N ALA A 89 -6.01 4.98 1.47
CA ALA A 89 -5.41 4.90 2.79
C ALA A 89 -5.71 6.14 3.64
N GLU A 90 -6.21 5.91 4.84
CA GLU A 90 -6.69 6.96 5.76
C GLU A 90 -6.10 6.76 7.16
N PRO A 91 -5.56 7.81 7.81
CA PRO A 91 -5.03 7.72 9.16
C PRO A 91 -6.11 7.32 10.16
N GLU A 92 -5.78 6.38 11.06
CA GLU A 92 -6.67 5.93 12.11
C GLU A 92 -5.89 5.81 13.43
N GLY A 93 -5.81 6.91 14.18
CA GLY A 93 -5.08 6.97 15.45
C GLY A 93 -3.58 6.67 15.29
N ALA A 94 -3.12 5.55 15.86
CA ALA A 94 -1.74 5.05 15.75
C ALA A 94 -1.59 3.93 14.71
N ALA A 95 -2.46 3.94 13.71
CA ALA A 95 -2.51 2.98 12.62
C ALA A 95 -3.04 3.69 11.37
N VAL A 96 -3.15 2.92 10.30
CA VAL A 96 -3.69 3.38 9.04
C VAL A 96 -4.64 2.35 8.48
N ARG A 97 -5.83 2.83 8.10
CA ARG A 97 -6.84 2.02 7.44
C ARG A 97 -6.57 2.07 5.94
N ILE A 98 -6.43 0.91 5.32
CA ILE A 98 -6.34 0.76 3.88
C ILE A 98 -7.61 0.07 3.42
N GLY A 99 -8.44 0.78 2.67
CA GLY A 99 -9.71 0.30 2.14
C GLY A 99 -9.78 0.44 0.62
N ALA A 100 -10.96 0.16 0.06
CA ALA A 100 -11.22 0.26 -1.38
C ALA A 100 -10.19 -0.49 -2.25
N LEU A 101 -9.72 -1.64 -1.76
CA LEU A 101 -8.76 -2.48 -2.46
C LEU A 101 -9.34 -2.98 -3.77
N SER A 102 -8.66 -2.74 -4.88
CA SER A 102 -9.06 -3.27 -6.18
C SER A 102 -7.87 -3.56 -7.08
N GLY A 103 -8.05 -4.44 -8.07
CA GLY A 103 -7.00 -4.83 -9.00
C GLY A 103 -6.87 -6.33 -9.16
N SER A 104 -5.68 -6.80 -9.48
CA SER A 104 -5.36 -8.22 -9.63
C SER A 104 -4.06 -8.54 -8.93
N LEU A 105 -4.04 -9.64 -8.18
CA LEU A 105 -2.84 -10.19 -7.56
C LEU A 105 -2.60 -11.60 -8.09
N ALA A 106 -1.34 -11.96 -8.31
CA ALA A 106 -1.00 -13.34 -8.61
C ALA A 106 -1.11 -14.21 -7.34
N LEU A 107 -1.77 -15.37 -7.43
CA LEU A 107 -2.02 -16.28 -6.31
C LEU A 107 -0.74 -16.89 -5.73
N ASP A 108 0.31 -16.98 -6.54
CA ASP A 108 1.63 -17.49 -6.15
C ASP A 108 2.28 -16.57 -5.12
N TRP A 109 1.91 -15.29 -5.08
CA TRP A 109 2.36 -14.33 -4.08
C TRP A 109 1.85 -14.66 -2.69
N LEU A 110 0.61 -15.17 -2.63
CA LEU A 110 -0.01 -15.67 -1.41
C LEU A 110 0.49 -17.09 -1.07
N GLY A 111 1.29 -17.72 -1.94
CA GLY A 111 1.67 -19.12 -1.82
C GLY A 111 0.50 -20.08 -2.08
N ALA A 112 -0.53 -19.63 -2.80
CA ALA A 112 -1.75 -20.39 -3.09
C ALA A 112 -1.70 -21.15 -4.42
N GLY A 113 -0.54 -21.17 -5.09
CA GLY A 113 -0.35 -21.80 -6.40
C GLY A 113 -0.46 -20.81 -7.57
N PRO A 114 -0.44 -21.28 -8.83
CA PRO A 114 -0.57 -20.41 -10.00
C PRO A 114 -1.99 -19.85 -10.11
N GLY A 115 -2.13 -18.68 -10.72
CA GLY A 115 -3.41 -18.05 -11.02
C GLY A 115 -3.45 -16.59 -10.61
N LEU A 116 -4.60 -15.95 -10.85
CA LEU A 116 -4.86 -14.55 -10.48
C LEU A 116 -6.05 -14.48 -9.54
N LEU A 117 -5.98 -13.51 -8.64
CA LEU A 117 -7.01 -13.14 -7.69
C LEU A 117 -7.43 -11.71 -8.03
N ALA A 118 -8.65 -11.53 -8.53
CA ALA A 118 -9.20 -10.21 -8.76
C ALA A 118 -9.68 -9.62 -7.43
N LEU A 119 -9.09 -8.52 -7.00
CA LEU A 119 -9.47 -7.80 -5.79
C LEU A 119 -10.73 -6.99 -6.08
N GLU A 120 -11.76 -7.18 -5.25
CA GLU A 120 -13.05 -6.49 -5.37
C GLU A 120 -13.33 -5.58 -4.17
N GLY A 121 -12.56 -5.74 -3.08
CA GLY A 121 -12.65 -4.91 -1.91
C GLY A 121 -11.80 -5.44 -0.77
N GLY A 122 -11.99 -4.84 0.39
CA GLY A 122 -11.31 -5.24 1.62
C GLY A 122 -10.83 -4.04 2.42
N ASP A 123 -10.53 -4.33 3.68
CA ASP A 123 -10.08 -3.37 4.67
C ASP A 123 -8.92 -3.96 5.47
N LEU A 124 -7.87 -3.18 5.63
CA LEU A 124 -6.68 -3.55 6.38
C LEU A 124 -6.40 -2.47 7.41
N LEU A 125 -6.03 -2.87 8.61
CA LEU A 125 -5.50 -1.97 9.63
C LEU A 125 -4.02 -2.28 9.82
N VAL A 126 -3.18 -1.34 9.45
CA VAL A 126 -1.72 -1.48 9.60
C VAL A 126 -1.24 -0.50 10.66
N GLY A 127 -0.56 -1.02 11.69
CA GLY A 127 0.05 -0.16 12.70
C GLY A 127 1.19 0.69 12.12
N LEU A 128 1.51 1.81 12.77
CA LEU A 128 2.69 2.63 12.40
C LEU A 128 4.04 1.90 12.59
N ASP A 129 4.01 0.69 13.17
CA ASP A 129 5.12 -0.24 13.33
C ASP A 129 5.26 -1.25 12.18
N GLY A 130 4.36 -1.22 11.19
CA GLY A 130 4.40 -2.09 10.02
C GLY A 130 3.71 -3.42 10.19
N GLN A 131 3.12 -3.63 11.37
CA GLN A 131 2.39 -4.85 11.63
C GLN A 131 0.95 -4.71 11.15
N LEU A 132 0.53 -5.66 10.32
CA LEU A 132 -0.88 -5.85 9.99
C LEU A 132 -1.60 -6.32 11.26
N ARG A 133 -2.54 -5.51 11.73
CA ARG A 133 -3.34 -5.76 12.94
C ARG A 133 -4.62 -6.49 12.61
N GLU A 134 -5.28 -6.04 11.55
CA GLU A 134 -6.52 -6.58 11.02
C GLU A 134 -6.44 -6.59 9.50
N GLY A 135 -7.07 -7.56 8.87
CA GLY A 135 -7.08 -7.63 7.42
C GLY A 135 -8.22 -8.48 6.90
N ARG A 136 -8.96 -7.93 5.95
CA ARG A 136 -9.95 -8.62 5.15
C ARG A 136 -9.73 -8.22 3.70
N ILE A 137 -9.73 -9.20 2.80
CA ILE A 137 -9.69 -8.97 1.35
C ILE A 137 -10.82 -9.77 0.73
N ASP A 138 -11.68 -9.10 -0.02
CA ASP A 138 -12.73 -9.72 -0.82
C ASP A 138 -12.26 -9.77 -2.27
N ALA A 139 -12.37 -10.95 -2.88
CA ALA A 139 -11.80 -11.19 -4.19
C ALA A 139 -12.54 -12.28 -4.97
N GLN A 140 -12.25 -12.36 -6.27
CA GLN A 140 -12.74 -13.39 -7.17
C GLN A 140 -11.56 -14.23 -7.68
N ALA A 141 -11.66 -15.55 -7.53
CA ALA A 141 -10.74 -16.52 -8.11
C ALA A 141 -11.47 -17.37 -9.19
N GLU A 142 -10.72 -18.19 -9.93
CA GLU A 142 -11.28 -19.08 -10.96
C GLU A 142 -12.37 -20.03 -10.40
N GLY A 143 -12.26 -20.39 -9.12
CA GLY A 143 -13.22 -21.26 -8.44
C GLY A 143 -14.43 -20.57 -7.81
N GLY A 144 -14.51 -19.23 -7.83
CA GLY A 144 -15.58 -18.49 -7.16
C GLY A 144 -15.07 -17.31 -6.31
N PRO A 145 -15.99 -16.62 -5.62
CA PRO A 145 -15.65 -15.56 -4.68
C PRO A 145 -14.88 -16.13 -3.48
N VAL A 146 -13.86 -15.40 -3.03
CA VAL A 146 -12.97 -15.78 -1.94
C VAL A 146 -12.79 -14.58 -1.02
N THR A 147 -12.95 -14.81 0.28
CA THR A 147 -12.56 -13.84 1.31
C THR A 147 -11.31 -14.35 2.03
N LEU A 148 -10.28 -13.49 2.09
CA LEU A 148 -9.08 -13.70 2.87
C LEU A 148 -9.18 -12.91 4.18
N LEU A 149 -8.87 -13.55 5.29
CA LEU A 149 -8.83 -12.93 6.62
C LEU A 149 -7.44 -13.04 7.21
N TRP A 150 -6.97 -11.97 7.84
CA TRP A 150 -5.75 -11.95 8.62
C TRP A 150 -6.03 -12.40 10.06
N GLU A 151 -5.57 -13.60 10.41
CA GLU A 151 -5.79 -14.20 11.72
C GLU A 151 -4.50 -14.90 12.19
N GLY A 152 -4.12 -14.71 13.46
CA GLY A 152 -2.99 -15.43 14.05
C GLY A 152 -1.64 -15.17 13.37
N GLY A 153 -1.46 -14.01 12.74
CA GLY A 153 -0.22 -13.65 12.03
C GLY A 153 -0.11 -14.23 10.62
N GLY A 154 -1.22 -14.70 10.03
CA GLY A 154 -1.25 -15.22 8.66
C GLY A 154 -2.58 -15.00 7.95
N TRP A 155 -2.57 -15.17 6.63
CA TRP A 155 -3.76 -15.13 5.81
C TRP A 155 -4.47 -16.49 5.80
N ARG A 156 -5.79 -16.47 5.97
CA ARG A 156 -6.66 -17.65 5.89
C ARG A 156 -7.81 -17.39 4.93
N ILE A 157 -8.19 -18.43 4.18
CA ILE A 157 -9.37 -18.39 3.31
C ILE A 157 -10.59 -18.70 4.17
N ALA A 158 -11.56 -17.80 4.22
CA ALA A 158 -12.78 -17.93 5.02
C ALA A 158 -13.96 -18.54 4.23
N SER A 159 -13.98 -18.41 2.89
CA SER A 159 -15.05 -18.94 2.03
C SER A 159 -14.56 -19.28 0.62
N ARG A 160 -15.23 -20.25 -0.01
CA ARG A 160 -15.27 -20.57 -1.45
C ARG A 160 -16.73 -20.69 -1.86
#